data_AF-A0A957S6X6-F1
#
_entry.id   AF-A0A957S6X6-F1
#
_cell.length_a   1.000
_cell.length_b   1.000
_cell.length_c   1.000
_cell.angle_alpha   90.00
_cell.angle_beta   90.00
_cell.angle_gamma   90.00
#
_symmetry.space_group_name_H-M   'P 1'
#
loop_
_entity.id
_entity.type
_entity.pdbx_description
1 polymer ?
#
loop_
_entity_poly.entity_id
_entity_poly.type
_entity_poly.pdbx_seq_one_letter_code
_entity_poly.pdbx_strand_id
1 'polypeptide(L)' 'HVWGETEYIDPSTVTVHVRRLREKIEADSSNPRYIHTVWGVGYKFEP' A
#
# COMPACT_ATOMS: atom_id res chain seq x y z
N HIS A 1 12.82 -21.07 6.76
CA HIS A 1 12.16 -19.92 7.41
C HIS A 1 12.43 -18.69 6.54
N VAL A 2 11.52 -18.38 5.59
CA VAL A 2 11.74 -17.41 4.49
C VAL A 2 11.22 -16.01 4.84
N TRP A 3 11.23 -15.65 6.12
CA TRP A 3 10.74 -14.35 6.59
C TRP A 3 11.61 -13.91 7.76
N GLY A 4 12.89 -13.66 7.43
CA GLY A 4 13.81 -12.98 8.32
C GLY A 4 13.54 -11.48 8.24
N GLU A 5 13.27 -10.88 9.39
CA GLU A 5 13.23 -9.44 9.64
C GLU A 5 12.01 -8.73 9.06
N THR A 6 10.89 -8.81 9.80
CA THR A 6 9.95 -7.69 9.85
C THR A 6 10.71 -6.50 10.44
N GLU A 7 11.43 -5.77 9.59
CA GLU A 7 11.69 -4.36 9.84
C GLU A 7 10.37 -3.78 10.32
N TYR A 8 10.37 -3.16 11.51
CA TYR A 8 9.23 -2.46 12.04
C TYR A 8 9.05 -1.20 11.17
N ILE A 9 8.56 -1.38 9.94
CA ILE A 9 8.26 -0.30 9.03
C ILE A 9 7.04 0.36 9.62
N ASP A 10 7.23 1.59 10.10
CA ASP A 10 6.15 2.38 10.68
C ASP A 10 4.96 2.41 9.70
N PRO A 11 3.76 1.99 10.12
CA PRO A 11 2.57 1.98 9.27
C PRO A 11 2.28 3.35 8.61
N SER A 12 2.68 4.45 9.25
CA SER A 12 2.57 5.79 8.69
C SER A 12 3.46 5.97 7.46
N THR A 13 4.66 5.38 7.47
CA THR A 13 5.59 5.44 6.33
C THR A 13 5.04 4.66 5.15
N VAL A 14 4.48 3.46 5.37
CA VAL A 14 3.82 2.67 4.31
C VAL A 14 2.66 3.46 3.69
N THR A 15 1.82 4.07 4.52
CA THR A 15 0.64 4.83 4.06
C THR A 15 1.04 5.99 3.15
N VAL A 16 2.10 6.73 3.50
CA VAL A 16 2.62 7.83 2.67
C VAL A 16 3.13 7.32 1.32
N HIS A 17 3.86 6.20 1.30
CA HIS A 17 4.38 5.64 0.06
C HIS A 17 3.26 5.09 -0.83
N VAL A 18 2.27 4.40 -0.25
CA VAL A 18 1.09 3.93 -0.99
C VAL A 18 0.31 5.09 -1.60
N ARG A 19 0.12 6.19 -0.85
CA ARG A 19 -0.52 7.40 -1.38
C ARG A 19 0.24 7.96 -2.58
N ARG A 20 1.56 8.13 -2.47
CA ARG A 20 2.41 8.63 -3.57
C ARG A 20 2.41 7.71 -4.78
N LEU A 21 2.29 6.39 -4.58
CA LEU A 21 2.16 5.43 -5.67
C LEU A 21 0.81 5.60 -6.37
N ARG A 22 -0.29 5.64 -5.62
CA ARG A 22 -1.64 5.86 -6.19
C ARG A 22 -1.71 7.15 -6.98
N GLU A 23 -1.14 8.25 -6.48
CA GLU A 23 -1.07 9.54 -7.18
C GLU A 23 -0.35 9.46 -8.54
N LYS A 24 0.55 8.49 -8.74
CA LYS A 24 1.32 8.33 -9.99
C LYS A 24 0.70 7.35 -10.99
N ILE A 25 0.00 6.31 -10.51
CA ILE A 25 -0.44 5.19 -11.36
C ILE A 25 -1.96 5.10 -11.52
N GLU A 26 -2.72 5.66 -10.58
CA GLU A 26 -4.18 5.65 -10.62
C GLU A 26 -4.67 6.88 -11.39
N ALA A 27 -5.79 6.73 -12.12
CA ALA A 27 -6.46 7.87 -12.72
C ALA A 27 -7.11 8.78 -11.66
N ASP A 28 -7.63 8.20 -10.59
CA ASP A 28 -8.12 8.89 -9.40
C ASP A 28 -7.60 8.16 -8.16
N SER A 29 -6.73 8.82 -7.38
CA SER A 29 -6.12 8.25 -6.18
C SER A 29 -7.12 8.05 -5.03
N SER A 30 -8.28 8.71 -5.09
CA SER A 30 -9.37 8.55 -4.12
C SER A 30 -10.24 7.33 -4.43
N ASN A 31 -10.22 6.86 -5.68
CA ASN A 31 -10.89 5.65 -6.14
C ASN A 31 -9.89 4.72 -6.85
N PRO A 32 -8.95 4.12 -6.10
CA PRO A 32 -7.86 3.35 -6.68
C PRO A 32 -8.36 2.05 -7.30
N ARG A 33 -7.94 1.79 -8.54
CA ARG A 33 -8.22 0.56 -9.28
C ARG A 33 -7.16 -0.51 -9.03
N TYR A 34 -5.91 -0.12 -8.80
CA TYR A 34 -4.81 -1.07 -8.68
C TYR A 34 -4.45 -1.40 -7.25
N ILE A 35 -4.32 -0.38 -6.39
CA ILE A 35 -3.91 -0.59 -5.00
C ILE A 35 -5.13 -0.44 -4.08
N HIS A 36 -5.64 -1.54 -3.54
CA HIS A 36 -6.78 -1.54 -2.60
C HIS A 36 -6.32 -1.56 -1.14
N THR A 37 -7.04 -0.82 -0.30
CA THR A 37 -6.85 -0.90 1.16
C THR A 37 -7.71 -2.03 1.72
N VAL A 38 -7.09 -3.00 2.38
CA VAL A 38 -7.75 -4.08 3.09
C VAL A 38 -7.66 -3.79 4.59
N TRP A 39 -8.76 -3.36 5.19
CA TRP A 39 -8.81 -2.95 6.59
C TRP A 39 -8.39 -4.09 7.52
N GLY A 40 -7.52 -3.77 8.48
CA GLY A 40 -6.97 -4.75 9.44
C GLY A 40 -5.91 -5.69 8.85
N VAL A 41 -5.57 -5.56 7.56
CA VAL A 41 -4.57 -6.41 6.88
C VAL A 41 -3.46 -5.59 6.24
N GLY A 42 -3.79 -4.56 5.45
CA GLY A 42 -2.81 -3.74 4.74
C GLY A 42 -3.30 -3.32 3.36
N TYR A 43 -2.46 -3.51 2.34
CA TYR A 43 -2.75 -3.12 0.95
C TYR A 43 -2.62 -4.32 0.02
N LYS A 44 -3.46 -4.37 -1.02
CA LYS A 44 -3.46 -5.40 -2.05
C LYS A 44 -3.32 -4.74 -3.42
N PHE A 45 -2.52 -5.36 -4.29
CA PHE A 45 -2.41 -4.96 -5.69
C PHE A 45 -3.28 -5.87 -6.58
N GLU A 46 -4.09 -5.30 -7.45
CA GLU A 46 -4.96 -5.98 -8.42
C GLU A 46 -4.92 -5.25 -9.79
N PRO A 47 -4.50 -5.89 -10.91
CA PRO A 47 -4.39 -5.24 -12.23
C PRO A 47 -5.73 -5.03 -12.97
#